data_AF-R7T726-F1
#
_entry.id   AF-R7T726-F1
#
_cell.length_a   1.000
_cell.length_b   1.000
_cell.length_c   1.000
_cell.angle_alpha   90.00
_cell.angle_beta   90.00
_cell.angle_gamma   90.00
#
_symmetry.space_group_name_H-M   'P 1'
#
loop_
_entity.id
_entity.type
_entity.pdbx_description
1 polymer ?
#
loop_
_entity_poly.entity_id
_entity_poly.type
_entity_poly.pdbx_seq_one_letter_code
_entity_poly.pdbx_strand_id
1 'polypeptide(L)'
;MITGQVHYGPTWPSLDTSPLPKWYNEAKVGIFIHCVLFSVPSFKSEWFWYRWINDKNPTYIDFMKKNYELAFTYGGFANHFTAEFYDPNH
;
A
#
# COMPACT_ATOMS: atom_id res chain seq x y z
N MET A 1 16.01 36.35 13.56
CA MET A 1 15.51 35.22 12.75
C MET A 1 14.59 34.42 13.65
N ILE A 2 13.27 34.52 13.47
CA ILE A 2 12.31 33.90 14.40
C ILE A 2 12.27 32.39 14.13
N THR A 3 12.85 31.61 15.04
CA THR A 3 12.80 30.14 15.06
C THR A 3 11.65 29.67 15.95
N GLY A 4 10.42 29.96 15.55
CA GLY A 4 9.21 29.47 16.23
C GLY A 4 8.54 28.38 15.41
N GLN A 5 8.30 27.21 16.01
CA GLN A 5 7.54 26.13 15.38
C GLN A 5 6.08 26.59 15.19
N VAL A 6 5.62 26.66 13.94
CA VAL A 6 4.22 26.97 13.62
C VAL A 6 3.34 25.86 14.18
N HIS A 7 2.36 26.21 15.01
CA HIS A 7 1.39 25.28 15.57
C HIS A 7 0.06 25.40 14.81
N TYR A 8 -0.40 24.30 14.21
CA TYR A 8 -1.67 24.25 13.49
C TYR A 8 -2.79 23.74 14.39
N GLY A 9 -3.94 24.41 14.37
CA GLY A 9 -5.17 23.94 15.00
C GLY A 9 -5.93 22.95 14.11
N PRO A 10 -6.87 22.15 14.66
CA PRO A 10 -7.65 21.15 13.92
C PRO A 10 -8.84 21.79 13.18
N THR A 11 -8.62 22.90 12.48
CA THR A 11 -9.65 23.62 11.71
C THR A 11 -9.13 23.91 10.30
N TRP A 12 -10.02 23.89 9.31
CA TRP A 12 -9.66 24.18 7.91
C TRP A 12 -8.89 25.50 7.74
N PRO A 13 -9.32 26.64 8.32
CA PRO A 13 -8.59 27.89 8.18
C PRO A 13 -7.17 27.84 8.74
N SER A 14 -6.92 26.99 9.75
CA SER A 14 -5.57 26.80 10.27
C SER A 14 -4.74 25.89 9.36
N LEU A 15 -5.29 24.78 8.89
CA LEU A 15 -4.57 23.80 8.07
C LEU A 15 -4.23 24.34 6.67
N ASP A 16 -5.11 25.17 6.10
CA ASP A 16 -4.91 25.78 4.77
C ASP A 16 -3.76 26.80 4.74
N THR A 17 -3.26 27.23 5.90
CA THR A 17 -2.05 28.07 5.99
C THR A 17 -0.75 27.28 5.80
N SER A 18 -0.79 25.95 5.84
CA SER A 18 0.40 25.11 5.72
C SER A 18 1.01 25.20 4.32
N PRO A 19 2.21 25.78 4.16
CA PRO A 19 2.83 25.88 2.85
C PRO A 19 3.33 24.50 2.37
N LEU A 20 3.39 24.32 1.04
CA LEU A 20 4.05 23.15 0.46
C LEU A 20 5.54 23.16 0.86
N PRO A 21 6.07 22.10 1.49
CA PRO A 21 7.48 22.06 1.88
C PRO A 21 8.41 22.22 0.67
N LYS A 22 9.43 23.07 0.79
CA LYS A 22 10.36 23.40 -0.30
C LYS A 22 11.00 22.14 -0.90
N TRP A 23 11.44 21.19 -0.06
CA TRP A 23 12.06 19.95 -0.52
C TRP A 23 11.14 19.10 -1.40
N TYR A 24 9.83 19.07 -1.11
CA TYR A 24 8.86 18.31 -1.90
C TYR A 24 8.59 19.01 -3.24
N ASN A 25 8.45 20.35 -3.20
CA ASN A 25 8.28 21.13 -4.41
C ASN A 25 9.51 21.01 -5.33
N GLU A 26 10.73 20.96 -4.79
CA GLU A 26 11.97 20.88 -5.57
C GLU A 26 12.28 19.48 -6.10
N ALA A 27 11.78 18.41 -5.46
CA ALA A 27 12.07 17.03 -5.86
C ALA A 27 11.53 16.66 -7.26
N LYS A 28 10.35 17.17 -7.64
CA LYS A 28 9.64 16.99 -8.94
C LYS A 28 9.26 15.56 -9.36
N VAL A 29 10.10 14.57 -9.08
CA VAL A 29 9.94 13.17 -9.46
C VAL A 29 10.04 12.31 -8.21
N GLY A 30 9.14 11.33 -8.10
CA GLY A 30 9.14 10.35 -7.03
C GLY A 30 8.78 8.97 -7.57
N ILE A 31 9.23 7.93 -6.87
CA ILE A 31 8.87 6.53 -7.15
C ILE A 31 7.92 6.08 -6.05
N PHE A 32 6.82 5.45 -6.45
CA PHE A 32 5.88 4.82 -5.54
C PHE A 32 5.75 3.34 -5.85
N ILE A 33 5.75 2.51 -4.81
CA ILE A 33 5.79 1.06 -4.93
C ILE A 33 4.56 0.48 -4.23
N HIS A 34 3.78 -0.30 -4.98
CA HIS A 34 2.70 -1.12 -4.43
C HIS A 34 3.25 -2.54 -4.23
N CYS A 35 3.75 -2.84 -3.03
CA CYS A 35 4.26 -4.16 -2.66
C CYS A 35 3.81 -4.51 -1.24
N VAL A 36 2.79 -5.36 -1.12
CA VAL A 36 2.16 -5.76 0.15
C VAL A 36 1.61 -7.19 0.01
N LEU A 37 0.69 -7.63 0.88
CA LEU A 37 0.10 -8.98 0.88
C LEU A 37 -0.44 -9.47 -0.47
N PHE A 38 -1.05 -8.59 -1.28
CA PHE A 38 -1.54 -8.98 -2.61
C PHE A 38 -0.42 -9.36 -3.58
N SER A 39 0.83 -8.96 -3.29
CA SER A 39 2.00 -9.31 -4.08
C SER A 39 2.40 -10.77 -3.90
N VAL A 40 2.03 -11.41 -2.77
CA VAL A 40 2.30 -12.82 -2.50
C VAL A 40 1.70 -13.74 -3.58
N PRO A 41 0.40 -13.69 -3.91
CA PRO A 41 -0.14 -14.49 -5.00
C PRO A 41 0.32 -14.03 -6.39
N SER A 42 0.93 -12.84 -6.49
CA SER A 42 1.45 -12.27 -7.74
C SER A 42 0.44 -12.37 -8.91
N PHE A 43 -0.84 -12.10 -8.60
CA PHE A 43 -1.93 -12.32 -9.53
C PHE A 43 -2.71 -11.03 -9.81
N LYS A 44 -2.59 -10.55 -11.06
CA LYS A 44 -3.32 -9.41 -11.64
C LYS A 44 -3.05 -8.04 -11.00
N SER A 45 -3.53 -7.76 -9.79
CA SER A 45 -3.46 -6.40 -9.22
C SER A 45 -3.60 -6.33 -7.70
N GLU A 46 -3.42 -5.13 -7.15
CA GLU A 46 -3.58 -4.77 -5.74
C GLU A 46 -5.00 -4.95 -5.20
N TRP A 47 -5.99 -5.03 -6.09
CA TRP A 47 -7.40 -5.27 -5.75
C TRP A 47 -7.71 -6.75 -5.50
N PHE A 48 -6.70 -7.61 -5.42
CA PHE A 48 -6.86 -9.06 -5.27
C PHE A 48 -7.88 -9.44 -4.20
N TRP A 49 -7.74 -8.88 -2.98
CA TRP A 49 -8.67 -9.14 -1.88
C TRP A 49 -10.11 -8.85 -2.25
N TYR A 50 -10.37 -7.66 -2.80
CA TYR A 50 -11.72 -7.23 -3.14
C TYR A 50 -12.31 -8.10 -4.26
N ARG A 51 -11.51 -8.39 -5.30
CA ARG A 51 -11.95 -9.23 -6.43
C ARG A 51 -12.21 -10.68 -6.02
N TRP A 52 -11.45 -11.20 -5.07
CA TRP A 52 -11.62 -12.55 -4.55
C TRP A 52 -12.77 -12.67 -3.54
N ILE A 53 -12.76 -11.82 -2.51
CA ILE A 53 -13.63 -11.95 -1.34
C ILE A 53 -14.97 -11.23 -1.53
N ASN A 54 -14.94 -9.97 -1.97
CA ASN A 54 -16.14 -9.14 -2.09
C ASN A 54 -16.90 -9.43 -3.39
N ASP A 55 -16.23 -9.26 -4.54
CA ASP A 55 -16.85 -9.45 -5.85
C ASP A 55 -17.05 -10.93 -6.20
N LYS A 56 -16.33 -11.84 -5.54
CA LYS A 56 -16.35 -13.28 -5.84
C LYS A 56 -16.13 -13.57 -7.32
N ASN A 57 -15.18 -12.85 -7.93
CA ASN A 57 -14.89 -12.97 -9.35
C ASN A 57 -14.41 -14.41 -9.66
N PRO A 58 -15.03 -15.13 -10.62
CA PRO A 58 -14.71 -16.53 -10.90
C PRO A 58 -13.23 -16.78 -11.18
N THR A 59 -12.56 -15.87 -11.91
CA THR A 59 -11.13 -16.02 -12.22
C THR A 59 -10.24 -16.01 -10.97
N TYR A 60 -10.59 -15.22 -9.96
CA TYR A 60 -9.84 -15.15 -8.70
C TYR A 60 -10.16 -16.36 -7.81
N ILE A 61 -11.42 -16.80 -7.79
CA ILE A 61 -11.84 -18.01 -7.07
C ILE A 61 -11.12 -19.25 -7.63
N ASP A 62 -11.10 -19.41 -8.95
CA ASP A 62 -10.46 -20.55 -9.61
C ASP A 62 -8.95 -20.53 -9.41
N PHE A 63 -8.34 -19.35 -9.47
CA PHE A 63 -6.93 -19.19 -9.11
C PHE A 63 -6.66 -19.64 -7.66
N MET A 64 -7.48 -19.22 -6.70
CA MET A 64 -7.29 -19.61 -5.30
C MET A 64 -7.49 -21.10 -5.08
N LYS A 65 -8.54 -21.70 -5.66
CA LYS A 65 -8.78 -23.15 -5.58
C LYS A 65 -7.66 -23.99 -6.18
N LYS A 66 -6.98 -23.47 -7.21
CA LYS A 66 -5.90 -24.18 -7.90
C LYS A 66 -4.57 -24.11 -7.14
N ASN A 67 -4.30 -23.01 -6.45
CA ASN A 67 -2.96 -22.73 -5.91
C ASN A 67 -2.88 -22.73 -4.37
N TYR A 68 -4.00 -22.66 -3.66
CA TYR A 68 -4.06 -22.57 -2.21
C TYR A 68 -5.08 -23.55 -1.62
N GLU A 69 -4.94 -23.84 -0.33
CA GLU A 69 -5.84 -24.74 0.40
C GLU A 69 -7.27 -24.19 0.45
N LEU A 70 -8.26 -25.09 0.54
CA LEU A 70 -9.68 -24.73 0.46
C LEU A 70 -10.13 -23.73 1.56
N ALA A 71 -9.48 -23.77 2.72
CA ALA A 71 -9.75 -22.89 3.86
C ALA A 71 -8.80 -21.68 3.95
N PHE A 72 -8.05 -21.38 2.88
CA PHE A 72 -7.10 -20.28 2.88
C PHE A 72 -7.82 -18.93 3.03
N THR A 73 -7.28 -18.06 3.90
CA THR A 73 -7.79 -16.71 4.12
C THR A 73 -6.84 -15.68 3.55
N TYR A 74 -7.34 -14.49 3.19
CA TYR A 74 -6.46 -13.42 2.72
C TYR A 74 -5.41 -12.99 3.76
N GLY A 75 -5.78 -12.99 5.05
CA GLY A 75 -4.82 -12.74 6.13
C GLY A 75 -3.72 -13.79 6.21
N GLY A 76 -3.98 -15.02 5.74
CA GLY A 76 -2.99 -16.09 5.66
C GLY A 76 -1.77 -15.73 4.81
N PHE A 77 -1.91 -14.85 3.81
CA PHE A 77 -0.78 -14.37 3.01
C PHE A 77 0.30 -13.66 3.84
N ALA A 78 -0.02 -13.13 5.03
CA ALA A 78 0.97 -12.50 5.90
C ALA A 78 2.11 -13.45 6.29
N ASN A 79 1.81 -14.74 6.48
CA ASN A 79 2.82 -15.75 6.79
C ASN A 79 3.74 -16.07 5.61
N HIS A 80 3.33 -15.71 4.40
CA HIS A 80 4.07 -15.98 3.16
C HIS A 80 4.74 -14.71 2.60
N PHE A 81 4.46 -13.53 3.15
CA PHE A 81 5.11 -12.29 2.76
C PHE A 81 6.45 -12.13 3.49
N THR A 82 7.46 -12.87 3.04
CA THR A 82 8.78 -12.95 3.71
C THR A 82 9.77 -11.89 3.25
N ALA A 83 9.59 -11.33 2.05
CA ALA A 83 10.54 -10.41 1.42
C ALA A 83 11.98 -10.96 1.41
N GLU A 84 12.15 -12.26 1.16
CA GLU A 84 13.40 -13.01 1.38
C GLU A 84 14.62 -12.48 0.60
N PHE A 85 14.40 -11.83 -0.54
CA PHE A 85 15.45 -11.20 -1.36
C PHE A 85 15.44 -9.68 -1.30
N TYR A 86 14.75 -9.08 -0.34
CA TYR A 86 14.71 -7.63 -0.21
C TYR A 86 16.06 -7.07 0.25
N ASP A 87 16.69 -6.29 -0.62
CA ASP A 87 17.84 -5.46 -0.30
C ASP A 87 17.50 -3.99 -0.55
N PRO A 88 17.39 -3.14 0.49
CA PRO A 88 17.12 -1.71 0.31
C PRO A 88 18.32 -0.92 -0.24
N ASN A 89 19.53 -1.49 -0.27
CA ASN A 89 20.77 -0.79 -0.59
C ASN A 89 21.46 -1.31 -1.87
N HIS A 90 20.89 -2.29 -2.57
CA HIS A 90 21.50 -2.95 -3.72
C HIS A 90 20.55 -3.10 -4.90
#